data_AF-A0A2U1TW92-F1
#
_entry.id   AF-A0A2U1TW92-F1
#
_cell.length_a   1.000
_cell.length_b   1.000
_cell.length_c   1.000
_cell.angle_alpha   90.00
_cell.angle_beta   90.00
_cell.angle_gamma   90.00
#
_symmetry.space_group_name_H-M   'P 1'
#
loop_
_entity.id
_entity.type
_entity.pdbx_description
1 polymer ?
#
loop_
_entity_poly.entity_id
_entity_poly.type
_entity_poly.pdbx_seq_one_letter_code
_entity_poly.pdbx_strand_id
1 'polypeptide(L)'
;MRAIYVAMMTGLLFSSSPLWANEHQHHSMMPSDTTPTATDNAYQATGTVKQWDADSVTIAHTPIADLHWPAMTMAFKLPAGSTFVPLAANTPVAFSFVQRDNGYVLTNITPQQK
;
A
#
# COMPACT_ATOMS: atom_id res chain seq x y z
N MET A 1 -61.35 -28.10 48.00
CA MET A 1 -62.64 -28.17 47.27
C MET A 1 -62.86 -26.87 46.52
N ARG A 2 -63.34 -26.98 45.26
CA ARG A 2 -63.82 -25.92 44.34
C ARG A 2 -62.72 -25.11 43.64
N ALA A 3 -62.82 -24.66 42.39
CA ALA A 3 -63.63 -24.94 41.20
C ALA A 3 -63.10 -23.94 40.15
N ILE A 4 -62.60 -24.38 38.98
CA ILE A 4 -63.26 -24.29 37.64
C ILE A 4 -63.00 -22.98 36.84
N TYR A 5 -62.43 -23.18 35.63
CA TYR A 5 -62.48 -22.44 34.33
C TYR A 5 -61.90 -21.00 34.19
N VAL A 6 -60.88 -20.75 33.34
CA VAL A 6 -60.78 -20.70 31.85
C VAL A 6 -61.23 -19.36 31.25
N ALA A 7 -60.27 -18.66 30.65
CA ALA A 7 -60.37 -17.85 29.42
C ALA A 7 -58.92 -17.58 28.97
N MET A 8 -58.38 -18.29 27.98
CA MET A 8 -58.34 -17.87 26.57
C MET A 8 -57.96 -16.39 26.40
N MET A 9 -56.76 -16.10 25.90
CA MET A 9 -56.54 -15.17 24.78
C MET A 9 -55.04 -15.13 24.42
N THR A 10 -54.77 -15.65 23.23
CA THR A 10 -53.50 -15.75 22.54
C THR A 10 -52.93 -14.37 22.22
N GLY A 11 -51.63 -14.18 22.44
CA GLY A 11 -50.90 -12.99 22.00
C GLY A 11 -49.42 -13.31 21.84
N LEU A 12 -49.02 -13.58 20.60
CA LEU A 12 -47.64 -13.74 20.13
C LEU A 12 -46.73 -12.64 20.70
N LEU A 13 -45.54 -12.99 21.19
CA LEU A 13 -44.29 -12.30 20.86
C LEU A 13 -43.08 -13.21 21.18
N PHE A 14 -42.34 -13.53 20.12
CA PHE A 14 -40.87 -13.61 20.04
C PHE A 14 -40.06 -13.92 21.30
N SER A 15 -39.36 -15.07 21.29
CA SER A 15 -37.88 -15.12 21.32
C SER A 15 -37.45 -16.58 21.46
N SER A 16 -37.06 -17.20 20.34
CA SER A 16 -36.51 -18.55 20.33
C SER A 16 -34.99 -18.50 20.52
N SER A 17 -34.51 -19.13 21.59
CA SER A 17 -33.15 -19.67 21.74
C SER A 17 -33.20 -20.63 22.94
N PRO A 18 -32.58 -21.82 22.90
CA PRO A 18 -31.13 -21.91 22.67
C PRO A 18 -30.63 -23.13 21.86
N LEU A 19 -29.33 -23.02 21.54
CA LEU A 19 -28.31 -24.06 21.38
C LEU A 19 -28.79 -25.53 21.47
N TRP A 20 -28.39 -26.36 20.48
CA TRP A 20 -27.33 -27.37 20.65
C TRP A 20 -26.86 -27.98 19.32
N ALA A 21 -25.55 -28.24 19.29
CA ALA A 21 -24.85 -29.31 18.57
C ALA A 21 -24.77 -29.26 17.04
N ASN A 22 -23.60 -28.87 16.54
CA ASN A 22 -23.01 -29.54 15.39
C ASN A 22 -21.48 -29.65 15.54
N GLU A 23 -21.06 -30.89 15.82
CA GLU A 23 -19.86 -31.60 15.40
C GLU A 23 -18.77 -30.90 14.56
N HIS A 24 -17.56 -31.38 14.84
CA HIS A 24 -16.33 -31.26 14.05
C HIS A 24 -16.56 -31.46 12.54
N GLN A 25 -16.39 -30.40 11.77
CA GLN A 25 -16.26 -30.47 10.31
C GLN A 25 -14.97 -29.74 9.90
N HIS A 26 -14.01 -30.51 9.41
CA HIS A 26 -12.78 -30.05 8.78
C HIS A 26 -13.12 -29.10 7.61
N HIS A 27 -13.11 -27.79 7.87
CA HIS A 27 -13.25 -26.79 6.83
C HIS A 27 -11.86 -26.45 6.30
N SER A 28 -11.60 -26.95 5.10
CA SER A 28 -10.51 -26.57 4.22
C SER A 28 -10.30 -25.05 4.30
N MET A 29 -9.15 -24.66 4.87
CA MET A 29 -8.66 -23.30 4.73
C MET A 29 -8.40 -23.08 3.24
N MET A 30 -9.31 -22.34 2.60
CA MET A 30 -9.08 -21.67 1.33
C MET A 30 -7.68 -21.01 1.37
N PRO A 31 -6.81 -21.22 0.38
CA PRO A 31 -5.68 -20.32 0.21
C PRO A 31 -6.30 -18.98 -0.17
N SER A 32 -6.29 -18.04 0.78
CA SER A 32 -6.41 -16.63 0.43
C SER A 32 -5.16 -16.27 -0.38
N ASP A 33 -5.15 -16.60 -1.67
CA ASP A 33 -4.35 -15.89 -2.67
C ASP A 33 -4.94 -14.49 -2.81
N THR A 34 -4.80 -13.70 -1.76
CA THR A 34 -4.66 -12.26 -1.92
C THR A 34 -3.17 -12.04 -2.10
N THR A 35 -2.65 -12.45 -3.26
CA THR A 35 -1.39 -11.89 -3.73
C THR A 35 -1.63 -10.38 -3.77
N PRO A 36 -0.92 -9.56 -2.96
CA PRO A 36 -1.00 -8.13 -3.15
C PRO A 36 -0.44 -7.89 -4.56
N THR A 37 -1.32 -7.58 -5.51
CA THR A 37 -0.91 -6.95 -6.77
C THR A 37 -0.13 -5.74 -6.33
N ALA A 38 1.20 -5.77 -6.49
CA ALA A 38 2.06 -4.66 -6.15
C ALA A 38 1.58 -3.47 -6.97
N THR A 39 0.76 -2.62 -6.35
CA THR A 39 0.41 -1.32 -6.89
C THR A 39 1.74 -0.59 -7.03
N ASP A 40 2.20 -0.41 -8.26
CA ASP A 40 3.39 0.37 -8.59
C ASP A 40 3.10 1.83 -8.21
N ASN A 41 3.21 2.13 -6.90
CA ASN A 41 2.94 3.45 -6.38
C ASN A 41 3.99 4.39 -6.96
N ALA A 42 3.55 5.25 -7.87
CA ALA A 42 4.38 6.29 -8.43
C ALA A 42 4.45 7.45 -7.45
N TYR A 43 5.66 7.79 -7.03
CA TYR A 43 5.95 8.91 -6.14
C TYR A 43 6.59 10.04 -6.95
N GLN A 44 6.32 11.27 -6.53
CA GLN A 44 6.96 12.46 -7.08
C GLN A 44 7.78 13.16 -6.00
N ALA A 45 8.93 13.68 -6.40
CA ALA A 45 9.83 14.39 -5.50
C ALA A 45 10.62 15.46 -6.24
N THR A 46 11.19 16.37 -5.46
CA THR A 46 12.17 17.35 -5.94
C THR A 46 13.48 17.15 -5.19
N GLY A 47 14.58 17.57 -5.80
CA GLY A 47 15.89 17.40 -5.18
C GLY A 47 17.01 17.99 -5.98
N THR A 48 18.23 17.65 -5.57
CA THR A 48 19.46 18.06 -6.24
C THR A 48 20.32 16.83 -6.52
N VAL A 49 20.74 16.67 -7.77
CA VAL A 49 21.63 15.57 -8.17
C VAL A 49 22.96 15.70 -7.44
N LYS A 50 23.40 14.62 -6.80
CA LYS A 50 24.70 14.53 -6.11
C LYS A 50 25.72 13.76 -6.94
N GLN A 51 25.29 12.67 -7.56
CA GLN A 51 26.12 11.82 -8.41
C GLN A 51 25.24 11.07 -9.41
N TRP A 52 25.76 10.84 -10.62
CA TRP A 52 25.13 10.01 -11.64
C TRP A 52 26.07 8.86 -12.00
N ASP A 53 25.59 7.63 -11.85
CA ASP A 53 26.32 6.38 -12.08
C ASP A 53 25.72 5.61 -13.27
N ALA A 54 26.28 4.43 -13.59
CA ALA A 54 25.83 3.62 -14.72
C ALA A 54 24.40 3.07 -14.54
N ASP A 55 24.04 2.67 -13.32
CA ASP A 55 22.75 2.03 -13.00
C ASP A 55 21.93 2.80 -11.96
N SER A 56 22.40 3.96 -11.48
CA SER A 56 21.70 4.74 -10.46
C SER A 56 22.02 6.23 -10.52
N VAL A 57 21.18 7.02 -9.86
CA VAL A 57 21.40 8.44 -9.60
C VAL A 57 21.21 8.72 -8.12
N THR A 58 22.20 9.37 -7.50
CA THR A 58 22.12 9.80 -6.10
C THR A 58 21.56 11.22 -6.05
N ILE A 59 20.45 11.41 -5.34
CA ILE A 59 19.73 12.68 -5.24
C ILE A 59 19.57 13.04 -3.76
N ALA A 60 19.93 14.27 -3.41
CA ALA A 60 19.50 14.90 -2.16
C ALA A 60 18.08 15.40 -2.36
N HIS A 61 17.09 14.63 -1.92
CA HIS A 61 15.68 14.92 -2.13
C HIS A 61 15.09 15.72 -0.96
N THR A 62 14.06 16.50 -1.25
CA THR A 62 13.21 17.18 -0.25
C THR A 62 12.31 16.16 0.46
N PRO A 63 11.62 16.50 1.56
CA PRO A 63 10.74 15.56 2.24
C PRO A 63 9.68 14.98 1.29
N ILE A 64 9.46 13.67 1.38
CA ILE A 64 8.47 12.95 0.56
C ILE A 64 7.33 12.53 1.48
N ALA A 65 6.24 13.29 1.46
CA ALA A 65 5.13 13.15 2.41
C ALA A 65 4.45 11.77 2.32
N ASP A 66 4.23 11.26 1.11
CA ASP A 66 3.55 9.98 0.86
C ASP A 66 4.31 8.78 1.45
N LEU A 67 5.62 8.92 1.64
CA LEU A 67 6.49 7.90 2.24
C LEU A 67 6.88 8.23 3.68
N HIS A 68 6.45 9.36 4.22
CA HIS A 68 6.88 9.91 5.51
C HIS A 68 8.40 10.05 5.64
N TRP A 69 9.10 10.30 4.53
CA TRP A 69 10.55 10.45 4.53
C TRP A 69 10.96 11.90 4.77
N PRO A 70 11.97 12.15 5.63
CA PRO A 70 12.59 13.46 5.74
C PRO A 70 13.40 13.79 4.48
N ALA A 71 13.91 15.02 4.41
CA ALA A 71 14.93 15.35 3.41
C ALA A 71 16.19 14.50 3.67
N MET A 72 16.66 13.79 2.64
CA MET A 72 17.85 12.95 2.75
C MET A 72 18.51 12.74 1.39
N THR A 73 19.71 12.14 1.40
CA THR A 73 20.44 11.77 0.18
C THR A 73 20.30 10.27 -0.04
N MET A 74 19.75 9.89 -1.20
CA MET A 74 19.47 8.50 -1.53
C MET A 74 19.77 8.20 -3.00
N ALA A 75 20.18 6.96 -3.28
CA ALA A 75 20.34 6.46 -4.64
C ALA A 75 19.02 5.88 -5.18
N PHE A 76 18.62 6.32 -6.36
CA PHE A 76 17.49 5.79 -7.12
C PHE A 76 18.03 4.99 -8.30
N LYS A 77 17.51 3.78 -8.52
CA LYS A 77 17.97 2.91 -9.60
C LYS A 77 17.44 3.42 -10.95
N LEU A 78 18.25 3.28 -11.99
CA LEU A 78 17.81 3.48 -13.36
C LEU A 78 17.21 2.16 -13.89
N PRO A 79 16.09 2.20 -14.64
CA PRO A 79 15.57 1.01 -15.32
C PRO A 79 16.62 0.43 -16.27
N ALA A 80 16.68 -0.91 -16.37
CA ALA A 80 17.56 -1.57 -17.31
C ALA A 80 17.24 -1.15 -18.76
N GLY A 81 18.27 -0.76 -19.52
CA GLY A 81 18.10 -0.28 -20.89
C GLY A 81 17.48 1.12 -21.02
N SER A 82 17.30 1.86 -19.92
CA SER A 82 16.83 3.25 -19.97
C SER A 82 17.84 4.18 -20.64
N THR A 83 17.34 5.17 -21.39
CA THR A 83 18.15 6.19 -22.08
C THR A 83 18.05 7.53 -21.38
N PHE A 84 18.22 7.55 -20.05
CA PHE A 84 18.30 8.81 -19.33
C PHE A 84 19.59 9.54 -19.72
N VAL A 85 19.47 10.86 -19.92
CA VAL A 85 20.64 11.72 -20.13
C VAL A 85 21.22 12.07 -18.76
N PRO A 86 22.50 11.73 -18.48
CA PRO A 86 23.12 12.07 -17.21
C PRO A 86 23.10 13.57 -16.93
N LEU A 87 22.72 13.92 -15.71
CA LEU A 87 22.72 15.31 -15.23
C LEU A 87 23.96 15.56 -14.36
N ALA A 88 24.50 16.77 -14.45
CA ALA A 88 25.64 17.17 -13.64
C ALA A 88 25.28 17.22 -12.14
N ALA A 89 26.30 17.07 -11.29
CA ALA A 89 26.14 17.31 -9.87
C ALA A 89 25.69 18.76 -9.61
N ASN A 90 24.88 18.95 -8.56
CA ASN A 90 24.24 20.20 -8.17
C ASN A 90 23.12 20.70 -9.12
N THR A 91 22.69 19.89 -10.10
CA THR A 91 21.49 20.20 -10.90
C THR A 91 20.23 20.00 -10.05
N PRO A 92 19.38 21.04 -9.90
CA PRO A 92 18.06 20.88 -9.29
C PRO A 92 17.13 20.13 -10.24
N VAL A 93 16.34 19.21 -9.72
CA VAL A 93 15.48 18.30 -10.50
C VAL A 93 14.12 18.10 -9.86
N ALA A 94 13.10 17.92 -10.71
CA ALA A 94 11.86 17.25 -10.35
C ALA A 94 11.93 15.84 -10.95
N PHE A 95 11.51 14.84 -10.18
CA PHE A 95 11.62 13.45 -10.60
C PHE A 95 10.46 12.61 -10.07
N SER A 96 10.28 11.45 -10.70
CA SER A 96 9.30 10.45 -10.30
C SER A 96 9.95 9.09 -10.24
N PHE A 97 9.48 8.26 -9.31
CA PHE A 97 10.01 6.92 -9.09
C PHE A 97 8.91 6.00 -8.57
N VAL A 98 9.15 4.70 -8.66
CA VAL A 98 8.25 3.66 -8.19
C VAL A 98 9.00 2.71 -7.25
N GLN A 99 8.28 2.11 -6.31
CA GLN A 99 8.84 1.06 -5.47
C GLN A 99 8.66 -0.30 -6.17
N ARG A 100 9.77 -1.00 -6.39
CA ARG A 100 9.84 -2.37 -6.92
C ARG A 100 10.43 -3.30 -5.87
N ASP A 101 10.39 -4.61 -6.14
CA ASP A 101 10.95 -5.64 -5.24
C ASP A 101 12.42 -5.37 -4.88
N ASN A 102 13.18 -4.77 -5.79
CA ASN A 102 14.62 -4.48 -5.64
C ASN A 102 14.92 -3.00 -5.30
N GLY A 103 13.94 -2.26 -4.77
CA GLY A 103 14.11 -0.87 -4.32
C GLY A 103 13.41 0.17 -5.21
N TYR A 104 13.86 1.42 -5.12
CA TYR A 104 13.22 2.57 -5.77
C TYR A 104 13.82 2.83 -7.14
N VAL A 105 12.97 2.78 -8.17
CA VAL A 105 13.36 2.87 -9.58
C VAL A 105 12.84 4.17 -10.18
N LEU A 106 13.73 4.95 -10.77
CA LEU A 106 13.42 6.21 -11.44
C LEU A 106 12.56 5.95 -12.68
N THR A 107 11.48 6.72 -12.84
CA THR A 107 10.60 6.65 -14.01
C THR A 107 10.68 7.92 -14.85
N ASN A 108 10.93 9.06 -14.23
CA ASN A 108 11.13 10.33 -14.93
C ASN A 108 12.06 11.25 -14.13
N ILE A 109 12.80 12.12 -14.83
CA ILE A 109 13.61 13.17 -14.20
C ILE A 109 13.75 14.36 -15.15
N THR A 110 13.60 15.56 -14.62
CA THR A 110 13.64 16.80 -15.41
C THR A 110 14.39 17.88 -14.65
N PRO A 111 15.44 18.49 -15.24
CA PRO A 111 16.09 19.66 -14.67
C PRO A 111 15.08 20.78 -14.40
N GLN A 112 15.16 21.39 -13.22
CA GLN A 112 14.38 22.57 -12.90
C GLN A 112 15.18 23.81 -13.30
N GLN A 113 14.55 24.71 -14.04
CA GLN A 113 15.12 26.02 -14.28
C GLN A 113 15.13 26.78 -12.95
N LYS A 114 16.28 27.38 -12.62
CA LYS A 114 16.38 28.32 -11.49
C LYS A 114 15.73 29.65 -11.83
#